data_AF-A0A523P2I4-F1
#
_entry.id   AF-A0A523P2I4-F1
#
_cell.length_a   1.000
_cell.length_b   1.000
_cell.length_c   1.000
_cell.angle_alpha   90.00
_cell.angle_beta   90.00
_cell.angle_gamma   90.00
#
_symmetry.space_group_name_H-M   'P 1'
#
loop_
_entity.id
_entity.type
_entity.pdbx_description
1 polymer ?
#
loop_
_entity_poly.entity_id
_entity_poly.type
_entity_poly.pdbx_seq_one_letter_code
_entity_poly.pdbx_strand_id
1 'polypeptide(L)'
;MDTFDKTCPECGVTNSATAIHCGCGYLFNPLFLEGPHLALELAIREEQLIEEYLTARAPQAEETAKEAAQTAAMYPENEHMALKAVYAECNARKAKVDFAQQRACAAQTDAELKTYMAESGAIAKTTRSWQSVIVTEALKAKSAQELAPPSNESAVDAGVETPSPTFSAAQAAKAAEAVKVESNDIDLSLAHPD
;
A
#
# COMPACT_ATOMS: atom_id res chain seq x y z
N MET A 1 -14.72 -27.19 -14.82
CA MET A 1 -13.88 -26.52 -15.83
C MET A 1 -13.78 -25.07 -15.39
N ASP A 2 -12.69 -24.72 -14.71
CA ASP A 2 -12.45 -23.36 -14.24
C ASP A 2 -12.12 -22.48 -15.46
N THR A 3 -13.03 -21.59 -15.82
CA THR A 3 -13.00 -20.81 -17.08
C THR A 3 -12.42 -19.41 -16.88
N PHE A 4 -11.76 -19.16 -15.74
CA PHE A 4 -11.32 -17.83 -15.35
C PHE A 4 -9.81 -17.67 -15.46
N ASP A 5 -9.23 -18.03 -16.60
CA ASP A 5 -7.84 -17.68 -16.86
C ASP A 5 -7.71 -16.17 -17.07
N LYS A 6 -6.62 -15.59 -16.58
CA LYS A 6 -6.32 -14.16 -16.71
C LYS A 6 -5.02 -13.95 -17.49
N THR A 7 -5.07 -13.05 -18.45
CA THR A 7 -3.93 -12.72 -19.32
C THR A 7 -3.11 -11.61 -18.68
N CYS A 8 -1.80 -11.82 -18.53
CA CYS A 8 -0.89 -10.81 -18.01
C CYS A 8 -0.79 -9.62 -18.99
N PRO A 9 -1.04 -8.38 -18.55
CA PRO A 9 -0.97 -7.21 -19.43
C PRO A 9 0.47 -6.87 -19.88
N GLU A 10 1.48 -7.28 -19.10
CA GLU A 10 2.90 -7.00 -19.41
C GLU A 10 3.48 -7.96 -20.46
N CYS A 11 3.22 -9.26 -20.32
CA CYS A 11 3.85 -10.27 -21.18
C CYS A 11 2.85 -11.11 -22.02
N GLY A 12 1.56 -10.89 -21.86
CA GLY A 12 0.51 -11.62 -22.60
C GLY A 12 0.34 -13.09 -22.17
N VAL A 13 1.09 -13.57 -21.18
CA VAL A 13 0.98 -14.97 -20.70
C VAL A 13 -0.35 -15.17 -19.97
N THR A 14 -1.01 -16.28 -20.28
CA THR A 14 -2.22 -16.73 -19.58
C THR A 14 -1.83 -17.38 -18.25
N ASN A 15 -2.42 -16.90 -17.16
CA ASN A 15 -2.19 -17.40 -15.80
C ASN A 15 -3.52 -17.89 -15.21
N SER A 16 -3.47 -18.78 -14.22
CA SER A 16 -4.69 -19.27 -13.58
C SER A 16 -5.46 -18.13 -12.90
N ALA A 17 -6.77 -18.31 -12.72
CA ALA A 17 -7.63 -17.38 -11.97
C ALA A 17 -7.05 -16.96 -10.61
N THR A 18 -6.44 -17.92 -9.92
CA THR A 18 -5.90 -17.78 -8.56
C THR A 18 -4.46 -17.30 -8.52
N ALA A 19 -3.77 -17.17 -9.66
CA ALA A 19 -2.37 -16.73 -9.70
C ALA A 19 -2.25 -15.30 -9.13
N ILE A 20 -1.44 -15.12 -8.09
CA ILE A 20 -1.21 -13.80 -7.48
C ILE A 20 -0.25 -12.97 -8.34
N HIS A 21 0.74 -13.64 -8.95
CA HIS A 21 1.75 -13.03 -9.80
C HIS A 21 1.94 -13.83 -11.10
N CYS A 22 2.35 -13.14 -12.15
CA CYS A 22 2.82 -13.74 -13.38
C CYS A 22 4.32 -14.08 -13.26
N GLY A 23 4.80 -15.08 -14.01
CA GLY A 23 6.23 -15.43 -14.05
C GLY A 23 7.14 -14.29 -14.54
N CYS A 24 6.59 -13.28 -15.22
CA CYS A 24 7.33 -12.07 -15.60
C CYS A 24 7.49 -11.05 -14.45
N GLY A 25 6.86 -11.28 -13.30
CA GLY A 25 6.89 -10.39 -12.12
C GLY A 25 5.66 -9.49 -11.94
N TYR A 26 4.72 -9.46 -12.88
CA TYR A 26 3.48 -8.68 -12.74
C TYR A 26 2.58 -9.24 -11.63
N LEU A 27 2.08 -8.38 -10.73
CA LEU A 27 1.14 -8.76 -9.67
C LEU A 27 -0.31 -8.48 -10.08
N PHE A 28 -1.14 -9.52 -10.08
CA PHE A 28 -2.55 -9.44 -10.49
C PHE A 28 -3.46 -8.85 -9.41
N ASN A 29 -3.07 -8.98 -8.15
CA ASN A 29 -3.85 -8.47 -7.04
C ASN A 29 -3.06 -7.37 -6.32
N PRO A 30 -3.49 -6.10 -6.44
CA PRO A 30 -2.82 -4.99 -5.79
C PRO A 30 -2.88 -5.06 -4.26
N LEU A 31 -3.80 -5.85 -3.69
CA LEU A 31 -3.87 -6.08 -2.25
C LEU A 31 -2.66 -6.86 -1.71
N PHE A 32 -1.93 -7.60 -2.56
CA PHE A 32 -0.73 -8.33 -2.17
C PHE A 32 0.57 -7.51 -2.34
N LEU A 33 0.47 -6.29 -2.86
CA LEU A 33 1.56 -5.33 -2.74
C LEU A 33 1.48 -4.70 -1.36
N GLU A 34 1.82 -5.49 -0.34
CA GLU A 34 1.87 -5.06 1.05
C GLU A 34 3.02 -4.07 1.24
N GLY A 35 2.69 -2.79 1.18
CA GLY A 35 3.63 -1.72 1.46
C GLY A 35 2.91 -0.38 1.61
N PRO A 36 3.11 0.36 2.71
CA PRO A 36 2.47 1.67 2.90
C PRO A 36 2.81 2.65 1.77
N HIS A 37 3.97 2.49 1.12
CA HIS A 37 4.33 3.25 -0.07
C HIS A 37 3.37 3.06 -1.25
N LEU A 38 3.06 1.82 -1.63
CA LEU A 38 2.21 1.60 -2.79
C LEU A 38 0.76 2.01 -2.50
N ALA A 39 0.29 1.80 -1.27
CA ALA A 39 -1.02 2.29 -0.85
C ALA A 39 -1.13 3.83 -1.03
N LEU A 40 -0.09 4.57 -0.63
CA LEU A 40 -0.01 6.02 -0.83
C LEU A 40 0.09 6.41 -2.32
N GLU A 41 0.88 5.69 -3.12
CA GLU A 41 0.97 5.94 -4.57
C GLU A 41 -0.38 5.71 -5.27
N LEU A 42 -1.11 4.67 -4.87
CA LEU A 42 -2.44 4.38 -5.41
C LEU A 42 -3.44 5.46 -4.99
N ALA A 43 -3.43 5.87 -3.72
CA ALA A 43 -4.26 6.96 -3.23
C ALA A 43 -3.98 8.25 -4.01
N ILE A 44 -2.72 8.60 -4.27
CA ILE A 44 -2.38 9.79 -5.07
C ILE A 44 -2.91 9.70 -6.50
N ARG A 45 -2.84 8.54 -7.15
CA ARG A 45 -3.39 8.36 -8.50
C ARG A 45 -4.92 8.49 -8.50
N GLU A 46 -5.59 7.97 -7.47
CA GLU A 46 -7.03 8.12 -7.31
C GLU A 46 -7.41 9.59 -7.09
N GLU A 47 -6.69 10.29 -6.22
CA GLU A 47 -6.89 11.73 -5.98
C GLU A 47 -6.69 12.56 -7.27
N GLN A 48 -5.69 12.23 -8.09
CA GLN A 48 -5.45 12.85 -9.40
C GLN A 48 -6.61 12.63 -10.38
N LEU A 49 -7.13 11.40 -10.46
CA LEU A 49 -8.28 11.09 -11.31
C LEU A 49 -9.53 11.88 -10.89
N ILE A 50 -9.76 12.03 -9.58
CA ILE A 50 -10.87 12.82 -9.05
C ILE A 50 -10.64 14.31 -9.34
N GLU A 51 -9.41 14.82 -9.20
CA GLU A 51 -9.07 16.21 -9.53
C GLU A 51 -9.31 16.52 -11.02
N GLU A 52 -8.88 15.65 -11.94
CA GLU A 52 -9.13 15.78 -13.38
C GLU A 52 -10.63 15.82 -13.68
N TYR A 53 -11.40 14.92 -13.08
CA TYR A 53 -12.86 14.89 -13.21
C TYR A 53 -13.51 16.19 -12.72
N LEU A 54 -13.14 16.67 -11.52
CA LEU A 54 -13.71 17.89 -10.94
C LEU A 54 -13.29 19.15 -11.71
N THR A 55 -12.08 19.16 -12.26
CA THR A 55 -11.59 20.23 -13.15
C THR A 55 -12.44 20.35 -14.41
N ALA A 56 -12.94 19.25 -14.96
CA ALA A 56 -13.88 19.25 -16.08
C ALA A 56 -15.32 19.57 -15.65
N ARG A 57 -15.77 19.06 -14.50
CA ARG A 57 -17.15 19.21 -14.01
C ARG A 57 -17.49 20.63 -13.58
N ALA A 58 -16.59 21.32 -12.89
CA ALA A 58 -16.83 22.68 -12.41
C ALA A 58 -17.20 23.67 -13.54
N PRO A 59 -16.43 23.80 -14.63
CA PRO A 59 -16.79 24.71 -15.73
C PRO A 59 -18.05 24.25 -16.47
N GLN A 60 -18.29 22.94 -16.61
CA GLN A 60 -19.53 22.43 -17.21
C GLN A 60 -20.77 22.84 -16.39
N ALA A 61 -20.69 22.75 -15.07
CA ALA A 61 -21.77 23.15 -14.18
C ALA A 61 -22.00 24.68 -14.21
N GLU A 62 -20.92 25.48 -14.28
CA GLU A 62 -21.02 26.92 -14.47
C GLU A 62 -21.71 27.29 -15.78
N GLU A 63 -21.34 26.65 -16.90
CA GLU A 63 -21.94 26.95 -18.19
C GLU A 63 -23.43 26.58 -18.20
N THR A 64 -23.78 25.42 -17.64
CA THR A 64 -25.18 25.02 -17.45
C THR A 64 -25.96 26.05 -16.63
N ALA A 65 -25.34 26.62 -15.59
CA ALA A 65 -25.97 27.67 -14.79
C ALA A 65 -26.18 28.96 -15.58
N LYS A 66 -25.22 29.38 -16.40
CA LYS A 66 -25.36 30.55 -17.28
C LYS A 66 -26.48 30.36 -18.31
N GLU A 67 -26.50 29.21 -18.99
CA GLU A 67 -27.53 28.88 -19.97
C GLU A 67 -28.93 28.86 -19.34
N ALA A 68 -29.06 28.25 -18.17
CA ALA A 68 -30.33 28.20 -17.43
C ALA A 68 -30.77 29.61 -17.00
N ALA A 69 -29.85 30.45 -16.54
CA ALA A 69 -30.14 31.84 -16.18
C ALA A 69 -30.57 32.68 -17.39
N GLN A 70 -29.89 32.54 -18.54
CA GLN A 70 -30.28 33.20 -19.78
C GLN A 70 -31.67 32.75 -20.25
N THR A 71 -31.97 31.45 -20.15
CA THR A 71 -33.27 30.90 -20.49
C THR A 71 -34.36 31.44 -19.57
N ALA A 72 -34.12 31.51 -18.26
CA ALA A 72 -35.05 32.09 -17.31
C ALA A 72 -35.30 33.59 -17.58
N ALA A 73 -34.25 34.34 -17.98
CA ALA A 73 -34.37 35.75 -18.34
C ALA A 73 -35.23 35.96 -19.61
N MET A 74 -35.20 35.03 -20.56
CA MET A 74 -36.05 35.08 -21.76
C MET A 74 -37.53 34.78 -21.47
N TYR A 75 -37.84 34.06 -20.38
CA TYR A 75 -39.20 33.63 -20.02
C TYR A 75 -39.51 33.93 -18.54
N PRO A 76 -39.66 35.21 -18.15
CA PRO A 76 -39.78 35.60 -16.75
C PRO A 76 -41.06 35.11 -16.06
N GLU A 77 -42.14 34.88 -16.81
CA GLU A 77 -43.39 34.33 -16.27
C GLU A 77 -43.37 32.80 -16.10
N ASN A 78 -42.31 32.14 -16.57
CA ASN A 78 -42.18 30.69 -16.48
C ASN A 78 -41.42 30.28 -15.21
N GLU A 79 -42.18 30.00 -14.14
CA GLU A 79 -41.65 29.59 -12.83
C GLU A 79 -40.72 28.36 -12.92
N HIS A 80 -41.02 27.41 -13.81
CA HIS A 80 -40.18 26.22 -13.99
C HIS A 80 -38.78 26.59 -14.50
N MET A 81 -38.65 27.58 -15.40
CA MET A 81 -37.34 28.03 -15.88
C MET A 81 -36.56 28.77 -14.79
N ALA A 82 -37.24 29.56 -13.96
CA ALA A 82 -36.62 30.20 -12.80
C ALA A 82 -36.08 29.16 -11.80
N LEU A 83 -36.87 28.13 -11.47
CA LEU A 83 -36.43 27.04 -10.60
C LEU A 83 -35.24 26.27 -11.19
N LYS A 84 -35.26 25.99 -12.50
CA LYS A 84 -34.15 25.34 -13.19
C LYS A 84 -32.85 26.16 -13.10
N ALA A 85 -32.94 27.49 -13.23
CA ALA A 85 -31.79 28.38 -13.07
C ALA A 85 -31.22 28.33 -11.65
N VAL A 86 -32.07 28.39 -10.62
CA VAL A 86 -31.64 28.27 -9.22
C VAL A 86 -30.96 26.92 -8.96
N TYR A 87 -31.54 25.82 -9.45
CA TYR A 87 -30.96 24.48 -9.29
C TYR A 87 -29.58 24.38 -9.98
N ALA A 88 -29.47 24.88 -11.22
CA ALA A 88 -28.21 24.87 -11.95
C ALA A 88 -27.13 25.71 -11.24
N GLU A 89 -27.50 26.86 -10.69
CA GLU A 89 -26.60 27.69 -9.89
C GLU A 89 -26.13 26.97 -8.61
N CYS A 90 -27.04 26.33 -7.88
CA CYS A 90 -26.70 25.51 -6.72
C CYS A 90 -25.72 24.38 -7.08
N ASN A 91 -25.94 23.71 -8.21
CA ASN A 91 -25.03 22.67 -8.70
C ASN A 91 -23.65 23.22 -9.07
N ALA A 92 -23.58 24.38 -9.74
CA ALA A 92 -22.32 25.07 -10.04
C ALA A 92 -21.56 25.44 -8.76
N ARG A 93 -22.24 25.99 -7.76
CA ARG A 93 -21.63 26.31 -6.46
C ARG A 93 -21.11 25.05 -5.76
N LYS A 94 -21.91 23.97 -5.74
CA LYS A 94 -21.50 22.69 -5.17
C LYS A 94 -20.25 22.14 -5.85
N ALA A 95 -20.21 22.09 -7.18
CA ALA A 95 -19.06 21.59 -7.93
C ALA A 95 -17.76 22.35 -7.61
N LYS A 96 -17.83 23.67 -7.37
CA LYS A 96 -16.68 24.48 -6.94
C LYS A 96 -16.20 24.11 -5.54
N VAL A 97 -17.13 23.93 -4.60
CA VAL A 97 -16.81 23.54 -3.22
C VAL A 97 -16.18 22.16 -3.21
N ASP A 98 -16.77 21.20 -3.93
CA ASP A 98 -16.24 19.84 -4.06
C ASP A 98 -14.82 19.87 -4.65
N PHE A 99 -14.58 20.67 -5.69
CA PHE A 99 -13.25 20.84 -6.29
C PHE A 99 -12.22 21.45 -5.31
N ALA A 100 -12.60 22.49 -4.58
CA ALA A 100 -11.73 23.12 -3.59
C ALA A 100 -11.38 22.16 -2.44
N GLN A 101 -12.37 21.38 -1.97
CA GLN A 101 -12.16 20.35 -0.96
C GLN A 101 -11.22 19.25 -1.46
N GLN A 102 -11.44 18.76 -2.69
CA GLN A 102 -10.58 17.74 -3.27
C GLN A 102 -9.12 18.20 -3.39
N ARG A 103 -8.87 19.44 -3.81
CA ARG A 103 -7.51 19.98 -3.87
C ARG A 103 -6.85 20.06 -2.50
N ALA A 104 -7.62 20.32 -1.44
CA ALA A 104 -7.10 20.30 -0.07
C ALA A 104 -6.76 18.87 0.38
N CYS A 105 -7.60 17.88 0.06
CA CYS A 105 -7.33 16.47 0.32
C CYS A 105 -6.07 16.00 -0.42
N ALA A 106 -5.97 16.20 -1.73
CA ALA A 106 -4.81 15.82 -2.53
C ALA A 106 -3.50 16.44 -2.02
N ALA A 107 -3.54 17.70 -1.56
CA ALA A 107 -2.39 18.36 -0.96
C ALA A 107 -1.96 17.72 0.38
N GLN A 108 -2.89 17.21 1.17
CA GLN A 108 -2.59 16.46 2.40
C GLN A 108 -1.93 15.12 2.07
N THR A 109 -2.49 14.36 1.12
CA THR A 109 -1.92 13.06 0.71
C THR A 109 -0.51 13.20 0.13
N ASP A 110 -0.25 14.25 -0.66
CA ASP A 110 1.09 14.54 -1.18
C ASP A 110 2.08 14.93 -0.06
N ALA A 111 1.63 15.67 0.96
CA ALA A 111 2.45 15.99 2.13
C ALA A 111 2.77 14.74 2.97
N GLU A 112 1.80 13.84 3.13
CA GLU A 112 1.99 12.55 3.80
C GLU A 112 2.99 11.67 3.07
N LEU A 113 2.88 11.54 1.74
CA LEU A 113 3.86 10.80 0.94
C LEU A 113 5.26 11.39 1.09
N LYS A 114 5.41 12.71 1.01
CA LYS A 114 6.72 13.37 1.18
C LYS A 114 7.32 13.07 2.55
N THR A 115 6.50 13.10 3.60
CA THR A 115 6.93 12.77 4.96
C THR A 115 7.37 11.31 5.04
N TYR A 116 6.57 10.39 4.50
CA TYR A 116 6.90 8.97 4.44
C TYR A 116 8.20 8.69 3.67
N MET A 117 8.42 9.34 2.53
CA MET A 117 9.66 9.18 1.75
C MET A 117 10.88 9.73 2.50
N ALA A 118 10.73 10.85 3.22
CA ALA A 118 11.81 11.42 4.04
C ALA A 118 12.21 10.48 5.18
N GLU A 119 11.22 9.92 5.89
CA GLU A 119 11.43 8.96 6.97
C GLU A 119 12.07 7.65 6.47
N SER A 120 11.54 7.10 5.38
CA SER A 120 12.07 5.88 4.76
C SER A 120 13.52 6.08 4.29
N GLY A 121 13.83 7.24 3.71
CA GLY A 121 15.20 7.61 3.33
C GLY A 121 16.14 7.76 4.53
N ALA A 122 15.66 8.26 5.66
CA ALA A 122 16.43 8.36 6.90
C ALA A 122 16.73 6.97 7.49
N ILE A 123 15.74 6.06 7.50
CA ILE A 123 15.91 4.67 7.92
C ILE A 123 16.95 3.98 7.02
N ALA A 124 16.83 4.09 5.70
CA ALA A 124 17.76 3.47 4.75
C ALA A 124 19.22 3.93 4.96
N LYS A 125 19.44 5.23 5.21
CA LYS A 125 20.77 5.78 5.53
C LYS A 125 21.31 5.22 6.84
N THR A 126 20.46 5.13 7.85
CA THR A 126 20.82 4.60 9.17
C THR A 126 21.19 3.12 9.07
N THR A 127 20.36 2.31 8.41
CA THR A 127 20.62 0.88 8.18
C THR A 127 21.92 0.66 7.40
N ARG A 128 22.19 1.45 6.35
CA ARG A 128 23.45 1.38 5.60
C ARG A 128 24.67 1.72 6.47
N SER A 129 24.53 2.69 7.38
CA SER A 129 25.58 3.03 8.36
C SER A 129 25.84 1.87 9.33
N TRP A 130 24.79 1.24 9.85
CA TRP A 130 24.96 0.08 10.74
C TRP A 130 25.59 -1.11 10.02
N GLN A 131 25.15 -1.40 8.79
CA GLN A 131 25.73 -2.47 7.97
C GLN A 131 27.21 -2.23 7.66
N SER A 132 27.63 -0.99 7.38
CA SER A 132 29.04 -0.70 7.14
C SER A 132 29.89 -0.90 8.40
N VAL A 133 29.39 -0.53 9.58
CA VAL A 133 30.07 -0.80 10.86
C VAL A 133 30.24 -2.30 11.09
N ILE A 134 29.17 -3.08 10.94
CA ILE A 134 29.20 -4.55 11.12
C ILE A 134 30.21 -5.19 10.15
N VAL A 135 30.19 -4.82 8.87
CA VAL A 135 31.14 -5.35 7.87
C VAL A 135 32.58 -4.97 8.23
N THR A 136 32.81 -3.74 8.70
CA THR A 136 34.16 -3.28 9.08
C THR A 136 34.68 -4.02 10.32
N GLU A 137 33.82 -4.26 11.31
CA GLU A 137 34.18 -5.06 12.49
C GLU A 137 34.44 -6.53 12.15
N ALA A 138 33.62 -7.13 11.28
CA ALA A 138 33.82 -8.50 10.81
C ALA A 138 35.15 -8.66 10.06
N LEU A 139 35.51 -7.69 9.21
CA LEU A 139 36.80 -7.69 8.51
C LEU A 139 37.99 -7.57 9.47
N LYS A 140 37.90 -6.70 10.48
CA LYS A 140 38.93 -6.57 11.52
C LYS A 140 39.10 -7.84 12.35
N ALA A 141 38.00 -8.49 12.72
CA ALA A 141 38.05 -9.76 13.45
C ALA A 141 38.72 -10.85 12.62
N LYS A 142 38.40 -10.92 11.31
CA LYS A 142 39.00 -11.89 10.40
C LYS A 142 40.50 -11.66 10.22
N SER A 143 40.94 -10.42 10.06
CA SER A 143 42.39 -10.13 9.95
C SER A 143 43.14 -10.43 11.25
N ALA A 144 42.52 -10.24 12.42
CA ALA A 144 43.14 -10.61 13.70
C ALA A 144 43.30 -12.12 13.87
N GLN A 145 42.36 -12.92 13.35
CA GLN A 145 42.41 -14.39 13.40
C GLN A 145 43.52 -14.97 12.51
N GLU A 146 43.84 -14.31 11.39
CA GLU A 146 44.88 -14.75 10.44
C GLU A 146 46.31 -14.46 10.93
N LEU A 147 46.46 -13.57 11.92
CA LEU A 147 47.72 -13.24 12.59
C LEU A 147 47.96 -14.05 13.87
N ALA A 148 46.99 -14.85 14.32
CA ALA A 148 47.21 -15.79 15.40
C ALA A 148 48.09 -16.95 14.87
N PRO A 149 49.22 -17.26 15.53
CA PRO A 149 50.05 -18.40 15.13
C PRO A 149 49.21 -19.68 15.20
N PRO A 150 49.38 -20.64 14.27
CA PRO A 150 48.65 -21.89 14.33
C PRO A 150 48.99 -22.58 15.64
N SER A 151 48.03 -22.63 16.54
CA SER A 151 48.09 -23.45 17.75
C SER A 151 48.33 -24.88 17.28
N ASN A 152 49.52 -25.39 17.54
CA ASN A 152 49.89 -26.77 17.26
C ASN A 152 49.17 -27.65 18.29
N GLU A 153 47.86 -27.82 18.10
CA GLU A 153 47.05 -28.71 18.92
C GLU A 153 47.40 -30.14 18.53
N SER A 154 48.20 -30.74 19.41
CA SER A 154 48.44 -32.18 19.41
C SER A 154 47.11 -32.92 19.43
N ALA A 155 47.02 -33.93 18.57
CA ALA A 155 45.94 -34.88 18.50
C ALA A 155 45.54 -35.38 19.90
N VAL A 156 44.34 -35.03 20.33
CA VAL A 156 43.63 -35.74 21.40
C VAL A 156 42.34 -36.26 20.78
N ASP A 157 42.34 -37.56 20.56
CA ASP A 157 41.20 -38.39 20.25
C ASP A 157 40.16 -38.22 21.37
N ALA A 158 39.02 -37.62 21.07
CA ALA A 158 37.91 -37.47 22.00
C ALA A 158 36.58 -37.58 21.27
N GLY A 159 36.03 -38.79 21.32
CA GLY A 159 34.61 -39.11 21.44
C GLY A 159 33.60 -38.19 20.76
N VAL A 160 33.06 -38.66 19.64
CA VAL A 160 31.77 -38.22 19.12
C VAL A 160 30.68 -38.58 20.14
N GLU A 161 30.39 -37.68 21.08
CA GLU A 161 29.15 -37.74 21.86
C GLU A 161 28.00 -37.31 20.95
N THR A 162 27.23 -38.30 20.51
CA THR A 162 25.95 -38.10 19.82
C THR A 162 25.01 -37.26 20.71
N PRO A 163 24.40 -36.19 20.18
CA PRO A 163 23.48 -35.36 20.95
C PRO A 163 22.28 -36.18 21.41
N SER A 164 22.03 -36.13 22.72
CA SER A 164 20.93 -36.84 23.38
C SER A 164 19.57 -36.34 22.84
N PRO A 165 18.60 -37.24 22.55
CA PRO A 165 17.34 -36.92 21.87
C PRO A 165 16.35 -36.05 22.67
N THR A 166 16.67 -35.67 23.90
CA THR A 166 15.75 -34.93 24.79
C THR A 166 15.64 -33.44 24.48
N PHE A 167 16.62 -32.83 23.80
CA PHE A 167 16.57 -31.38 23.50
C PHE A 167 15.66 -31.06 22.30
N SER A 168 15.54 -31.98 21.33
CA SER A 168 14.69 -31.83 20.14
C SER A 168 13.19 -31.86 20.48
N ALA A 169 12.77 -32.69 21.45
CA ALA A 169 11.37 -32.79 21.85
C ALA A 169 10.85 -31.51 22.55
N ALA A 170 11.70 -30.84 23.35
CA ALA A 170 11.33 -29.61 24.05
C ALA A 170 11.13 -28.41 23.09
N GLN A 171 11.87 -28.37 21.99
CA GLN A 171 11.70 -27.32 20.97
C GLN A 171 10.47 -27.56 20.09
N ALA A 172 10.14 -28.82 19.77
CA ALA A 172 8.93 -29.17 19.04
C ALA A 172 7.63 -28.84 19.83
N ALA A 173 7.64 -29.02 21.15
CA ALA A 173 6.50 -28.66 22.00
C ALA A 173 6.24 -27.15 22.05
N LYS A 174 7.30 -26.33 22.09
CA LYS A 174 7.18 -24.86 22.13
C LYS A 174 6.64 -24.26 20.83
N ALA A 175 6.96 -24.86 19.69
CA ALA A 175 6.44 -24.42 18.39
C ALA A 175 4.93 -24.74 18.22
N ALA A 176 4.45 -25.85 18.81
CA ALA A 176 3.04 -26.22 18.75
C ALA A 176 2.13 -25.34 19.62
N GLU A 177 2.65 -24.76 20.71
CA GLU A 177 1.88 -23.92 21.62
C GLU A 177 1.68 -22.49 21.09
N ALA A 178 2.64 -21.97 20.31
CA ALA A 178 2.52 -20.66 19.66
C ALA A 178 1.40 -20.60 18.60
N VAL A 179 1.08 -21.72 17.94
CA VAL A 179 0.04 -21.79 16.89
C VAL A 179 -1.39 -21.81 17.47
N LYS A 180 -1.57 -22.18 18.75
CA LYS A 180 -2.90 -22.24 19.39
C LYS A 180 -3.44 -20.89 19.87
N VAL A 181 -2.60 -19.86 19.98
CA VAL A 181 -3.02 -18.55 20.51
C VAL A 181 -3.71 -17.68 19.45
N GLU A 182 -3.49 -17.92 18.15
CA GLU A 182 -4.04 -17.09 17.07
C GLU A 182 -5.45 -17.47 16.58
N SER A 183 -6.07 -18.51 17.13
CA SER A 183 -7.35 -19.05 16.61
C SER A 183 -8.59 -18.72 17.43
N ASN A 184 -8.51 -17.88 18.47
CA ASN A 184 -9.59 -17.77 19.45
C ASN A 184 -10.31 -16.41 19.57
N ASP A 185 -10.06 -15.42 18.70
CA ASP A 185 -10.69 -14.09 18.84
C ASP A 185 -11.25 -13.53 17.52
N ILE A 186 -12.19 -14.26 16.89
CA ILE A 186 -13.11 -13.66 15.92
C ILE A 186 -14.54 -14.10 16.26
N ASP A 187 -15.10 -13.52 17.32
CA ASP A 187 -16.53 -13.55 17.60
C ASP A 187 -17.21 -12.41 16.81
N LEU A 188 -17.68 -12.75 15.60
CA LEU A 188 -18.40 -11.86 14.70
C LEU A 188 -19.90 -11.92 15.02
N SER A 189 -20.29 -11.38 16.18
CA SER A 189 -21.69 -11.15 16.53
C SER A 189 -22.22 -9.90 15.80
N LEU A 190 -22.55 -10.04 14.52
CA LEU A 190 -23.32 -9.06 13.76
C LEU A 190 -24.80 -9.12 14.18
N ALA A 191 -25.17 -8.28 15.13
CA ALA A 191 -26.56 -7.95 15.43
C ALA A 191 -27.04 -6.87 14.43
N HIS A 192 -27.97 -7.24 13.55
CA HIS A 192 -28.78 -6.31 12.78
C HIS A 192 -29.99 -5.87 13.62
N PRO A 193 -30.23 -4.56 13.82
CA PRO A 193 -31.55 -4.06 14.20
C PRO A 193 -32.41 -3.79 12.96
N ASP A 194 -33.64 -4.30 13.00
CA ASP A 194 -34.78 -3.97 12.13
C ASP A 194 -35.26 -2.52 12.31
#